data_AF-A0A971HGZ0-F1
#
_entry.id   AF-A0A971HGZ0-F1
#
_cell.length_a   1.000
_cell.length_b   1.000
_cell.length_c   1.000
_cell.angle_alpha   90.00
_cell.angle_beta   90.00
_cell.angle_gamma   90.00
#
_symmetry.space_group_name_H-M   'P 1'
#
loop_
_entity.id
_entity.type
_entity.pdbx_description
1 polymer ?
#
loop_
_entity_poly.entity_id
_entity_poly.type
_entity_poly.pdbx_seq_one_letter_code
_entity_poly.pdbx_strand_id
1 'polypeptide(L)'
;MSEARDKIIMFGASNGGRLFISYANKSKKYEILAIADNDVSKQGTYFHGYPVIAPAEISNYEYDYIMITSIFVLQIQDQLINELKVAKSRIKAVPKNIIGKARSHRPFNDKNTIDLAKRTLLFIIDLFDANDITYFIDYGTLLGIVRDGDIIPWDDDIDISVYSHDMNKIISLLTDNTEKFPLNEKLEWEGNISYKSNGLLNSITMTFNSNNDLGIKHFTIDISANHFEDGFAYQSVSYAPERFFKSVQHINYMGRMVSVPYDYEE
;
A
#
# COMPACT_ATOMS: atom_id res chain seq x y z
N MET A 1 -29.21 -9.49 -31.88
CA MET A 1 -27.99 -10.32 -31.95
C MET A 1 -27.13 -9.93 -30.76
N SER A 2 -26.77 -10.86 -29.86
CA SER A 2 -25.82 -10.54 -28.79
C SER A 2 -24.44 -10.37 -29.42
N GLU A 3 -23.78 -9.24 -29.16
CA GLU A 3 -22.37 -9.07 -29.55
C GLU A 3 -21.52 -10.19 -28.92
N ALA A 4 -20.63 -10.79 -29.70
CA ALA A 4 -19.71 -11.82 -29.21
C ALA A 4 -18.79 -11.22 -28.13
N ARG A 5 -18.64 -11.93 -27.01
CA ARG A 5 -17.77 -11.52 -25.90
C ARG A 5 -16.38 -12.10 -26.07
N ASP A 6 -15.36 -11.30 -25.77
CA ASP A 6 -13.98 -11.78 -25.71
C ASP A 6 -13.85 -12.75 -24.53
N LYS A 7 -13.47 -14.00 -24.80
CA LYS A 7 -13.17 -15.01 -23.77
C LYS A 7 -11.77 -14.77 -23.22
N ILE A 8 -11.68 -14.52 -21.91
CA ILE A 8 -10.42 -14.15 -21.29
C ILE A 8 -10.11 -14.99 -20.07
N ILE A 9 -8.81 -15.18 -19.84
CA ILE A 9 -8.27 -15.56 -18.54
C ILE A 9 -7.68 -14.30 -17.92
N MET A 10 -8.05 -14.02 -16.67
CA MET A 10 -7.38 -12.95 -15.90
C MET A 10 -6.12 -13.48 -15.24
N PHE A 11 -5.12 -12.63 -15.04
CA PHE A 11 -3.92 -12.98 -14.26
C PHE A 11 -3.74 -12.00 -13.09
N GLY A 12 -4.02 -12.48 -11.87
CA GLY A 12 -3.94 -11.74 -10.61
C GLY A 12 -5.28 -11.66 -9.86
N ALA A 13 -5.46 -12.55 -8.86
CA ALA A 13 -6.56 -12.56 -7.91
C ALA A 13 -6.24 -11.63 -6.72
N SER A 14 -6.25 -10.32 -6.99
CA SER A 14 -6.01 -9.26 -6.02
C SER A 14 -7.03 -8.13 -6.17
N ASN A 15 -6.85 -7.02 -5.44
CA ASN A 15 -7.71 -5.84 -5.60
C ASN A 15 -7.77 -5.35 -7.06
N GLY A 16 -6.67 -5.45 -7.82
CA GLY A 16 -6.66 -5.12 -9.24
C GLY A 16 -7.57 -6.03 -10.08
N GLY A 17 -7.58 -7.32 -9.78
CA GLY A 17 -8.51 -8.30 -10.33
C GLY A 17 -9.97 -7.96 -10.01
N ARG A 18 -10.27 -7.65 -8.73
CA ARG A 18 -11.62 -7.24 -8.30
C ARG A 18 -12.14 -6.03 -9.09
N LEU A 19 -11.32 -5.00 -9.26
CA LEU A 19 -11.68 -3.79 -10.00
C LEU A 19 -11.97 -4.11 -11.47
N PHE A 20 -11.13 -4.94 -12.09
CA PHE A 20 -11.35 -5.34 -13.47
C PHE A 20 -12.63 -6.18 -13.63
N ILE A 21 -12.96 -7.09 -12.70
CA ILE A 21 -14.23 -7.84 -12.74
C ILE A 21 -15.43 -6.89 -12.72
N SER A 22 -15.41 -5.87 -11.86
CA SER A 22 -16.47 -4.86 -11.82
C SER A 22 -16.62 -4.12 -13.16
N TYR A 23 -15.49 -3.75 -13.77
CA TYR A 23 -15.46 -3.13 -15.10
C TYR A 23 -15.99 -4.07 -16.19
N ALA A 24 -15.53 -5.32 -16.20
CA ALA A 24 -15.90 -6.33 -17.19
C ALA A 24 -17.42 -6.59 -17.17
N ASN A 25 -17.99 -6.78 -15.97
CA ASN A 25 -19.42 -6.99 -15.78
C ASN A 25 -20.28 -5.81 -16.27
N LYS A 26 -19.82 -4.56 -16.08
CA LYS A 26 -20.50 -3.37 -16.60
C LYS A 26 -20.41 -3.27 -18.11
N SER A 27 -19.25 -3.56 -18.68
CA SER A 27 -19.01 -3.43 -20.12
C SER A 27 -19.75 -4.48 -20.97
N LYS A 28 -20.07 -5.64 -20.38
CA LYS A 28 -20.60 -6.83 -21.08
C LYS A 28 -19.75 -7.32 -22.27
N LYS A 29 -18.51 -6.82 -22.41
CA LYS A 29 -17.59 -7.14 -23.50
C LYS A 29 -16.83 -8.45 -23.29
N TYR A 30 -16.67 -8.87 -22.04
CA TYR A 30 -15.78 -9.97 -21.68
C TYR A 30 -16.56 -11.14 -21.09
N GLU A 31 -16.09 -12.34 -21.39
CA GLU A 31 -16.42 -13.58 -20.71
C GLU A 31 -15.18 -14.06 -19.95
N ILE A 32 -15.19 -13.90 -18.61
CA ILE A 32 -14.08 -14.32 -17.76
C ILE A 32 -14.24 -15.82 -17.49
N LEU A 33 -13.26 -16.62 -17.92
CA LEU A 33 -13.28 -18.08 -17.78
C LEU A 33 -12.70 -18.54 -16.44
N ALA A 34 -11.56 -17.95 -16.06
CA ALA A 34 -10.80 -18.26 -14.85
C ALA A 34 -9.83 -17.12 -14.50
N ILE A 35 -9.25 -17.20 -13.31
CA ILE A 35 -8.25 -16.25 -12.82
C ILE A 35 -6.98 -17.04 -12.43
N ALA A 36 -5.88 -16.82 -13.15
CA ALA A 36 -4.59 -17.39 -12.79
C ALA A 36 -3.92 -16.54 -11.69
N ASP A 37 -3.30 -17.19 -10.70
CA ASP A 37 -2.50 -16.52 -9.68
C ASP A 37 -1.29 -17.38 -9.27
N ASN A 38 -0.13 -16.75 -9.05
CA ASN A 38 1.09 -17.44 -8.62
C ASN A 38 1.05 -17.83 -7.14
N ASP A 39 0.17 -17.23 -6.36
CA ASP A 39 -0.05 -17.59 -4.96
C ASP A 39 -0.78 -18.93 -4.85
N VAL A 40 -0.03 -19.97 -4.49
CA VAL A 40 -0.52 -21.35 -4.33
C VAL A 40 -1.67 -21.43 -3.32
N SER A 41 -1.69 -20.56 -2.30
CA SER A 41 -2.76 -20.55 -1.29
C SER A 41 -4.13 -20.17 -1.87
N LYS A 42 -4.16 -19.45 -3.00
CA LYS A 42 -5.40 -19.05 -3.69
C LYS A 42 -5.86 -20.06 -4.73
N GLN A 43 -4.96 -20.92 -5.24
CA GLN A 43 -5.28 -21.87 -6.31
C GLN A 43 -6.29 -22.91 -5.81
N GLY A 44 -7.23 -23.31 -6.68
CA GLY A 44 -8.33 -24.20 -6.34
C GLY A 44 -9.47 -23.53 -5.55
N THR A 45 -9.36 -22.23 -5.25
CA THR A 45 -10.44 -21.44 -4.62
C THR A 45 -11.25 -20.67 -5.66
N TYR A 46 -12.17 -19.82 -5.20
CA TYR A 46 -12.94 -18.92 -6.05
C TYR A 46 -12.69 -17.46 -5.65
N PHE A 47 -12.54 -16.59 -6.64
CA PHE A 47 -12.41 -15.15 -6.46
C PHE A 47 -13.54 -14.43 -7.21
N HIS A 48 -14.46 -13.82 -6.47
CA HIS A 48 -15.67 -13.19 -7.01
C HIS A 48 -16.49 -14.09 -7.96
N GLY A 49 -16.58 -15.39 -7.64
CA GLY A 49 -17.36 -16.37 -8.40
C GLY A 49 -16.61 -17.02 -9.57
N TYR A 50 -15.34 -16.67 -9.82
CA TYR A 50 -14.51 -17.30 -10.83
C TYR A 50 -13.47 -18.23 -10.19
N PRO A 51 -13.19 -19.40 -10.78
CA PRO A 51 -12.17 -20.29 -10.25
C PRO A 51 -10.78 -19.66 -10.35
N VAL A 52 -10.01 -19.79 -9.29
CA VAL A 52 -8.60 -19.40 -9.26
C VAL A 52 -7.75 -20.63 -9.59
N ILE A 53 -6.97 -20.53 -10.66
CA ILE A 53 -6.19 -21.65 -11.21
C ILE A 53 -4.69 -21.38 -11.10
N ALA A 54 -3.89 -22.44 -11.11
CA ALA A 54 -2.46 -22.31 -11.29
C ALA A 54 -2.14 -21.82 -12.72
N PRO A 55 -1.05 -21.06 -12.93
CA PRO A 55 -0.66 -20.60 -14.26
C PRO A 55 -0.45 -21.74 -15.26
N ALA A 56 0.00 -22.91 -14.80
CA ALA A 56 0.17 -24.09 -15.64
C ALA A 56 -1.16 -24.64 -16.20
N GLU A 57 -2.29 -24.35 -15.56
CA GLU A 57 -3.62 -24.81 -16.00
C GLU A 57 -4.23 -23.93 -17.09
N ILE A 58 -3.61 -22.79 -17.43
CA ILE A 58 -4.08 -21.87 -18.48
C ILE A 58 -4.26 -22.59 -19.82
N SER A 59 -3.41 -23.57 -20.13
CA SER A 59 -3.50 -24.35 -21.38
C SER A 59 -4.75 -25.22 -21.50
N ASN A 60 -5.47 -25.46 -20.39
CA ASN A 60 -6.67 -26.29 -20.36
C ASN A 60 -7.92 -25.54 -20.84
N TYR A 61 -7.80 -24.25 -21.15
CA TYR A 61 -8.91 -23.38 -21.51
C TYR A 61 -8.79 -22.89 -22.95
N GLU A 62 -9.94 -22.74 -23.62
CA GLU A 62 -10.07 -22.02 -24.88
C GLU A 62 -10.38 -20.55 -24.61
N TYR A 63 -9.39 -19.68 -24.79
CA TYR A 63 -9.49 -18.23 -24.55
C TYR A 63 -8.96 -17.43 -25.75
N ASP A 64 -9.37 -16.18 -25.90
CA ASP A 64 -8.82 -15.29 -26.94
C ASP A 64 -7.47 -14.73 -26.50
N TYR A 65 -7.42 -14.16 -25.30
CA TYR A 65 -6.20 -13.59 -24.71
C TYR A 65 -6.24 -13.59 -23.17
N ILE A 66 -5.07 -13.44 -22.57
CA ILE A 66 -4.86 -13.27 -21.14
C ILE A 66 -4.87 -11.78 -20.81
N MET A 67 -5.61 -11.42 -19.77
CA MET A 67 -5.71 -10.06 -19.25
C MET A 67 -5.00 -9.96 -17.90
N ILE A 68 -3.83 -9.32 -17.86
CA ILE A 68 -3.07 -9.13 -16.62
C ILE A 68 -3.72 -8.04 -15.79
N THR A 69 -4.15 -8.39 -14.58
CA THR A 69 -4.87 -7.54 -13.61
C THR A 69 -4.05 -7.25 -12.35
N SER A 70 -2.73 -7.41 -12.44
CA SER A 70 -1.76 -7.24 -11.36
C SER A 70 -0.78 -6.09 -11.64
N ILE A 71 -0.18 -5.55 -10.59
CA ILE A 71 0.93 -4.59 -10.68
C ILE A 71 2.22 -5.23 -11.21
N PHE A 72 2.37 -6.55 -11.05
CA PHE A 72 3.55 -7.32 -11.48
C PHE A 72 3.54 -7.65 -12.98
N VAL A 73 3.21 -6.66 -13.83
CA VAL A 73 2.97 -6.87 -15.27
C VAL A 73 4.18 -7.49 -15.97
N LEU A 74 5.39 -6.97 -15.71
CA LEU A 74 6.60 -7.43 -16.40
C LEU A 74 6.95 -8.88 -16.04
N GLN A 75 6.87 -9.24 -14.76
CA GLN A 75 7.16 -10.59 -14.28
C GLN A 75 6.15 -11.61 -14.84
N ILE A 76 4.86 -11.25 -14.82
CA ILE A 76 3.80 -12.12 -15.36
C ILE A 76 3.94 -12.25 -16.87
N GLN A 77 4.28 -11.17 -17.59
CA GLN A 77 4.53 -11.23 -19.04
C GLN A 77 5.70 -12.17 -19.36
N ASP A 78 6.79 -12.08 -18.60
CA ASP A 78 7.96 -12.94 -18.77
C ASP A 78 7.59 -14.41 -18.56
N GLN A 79 6.93 -14.73 -17.44
CA GLN A 79 6.42 -16.07 -17.13
C GLN A 79 5.53 -16.62 -18.26
N LEU A 80 4.54 -15.83 -18.69
CA LEU A 80 3.60 -16.24 -19.73
C LEU A 80 4.31 -16.54 -21.06
N ILE A 81 5.30 -15.73 -21.46
CA ILE A 81 5.99 -15.88 -22.74
C ILE A 81 7.07 -16.97 -22.68
N ASN A 82 7.92 -16.91 -21.67
CA ASN A 82 9.15 -17.69 -21.60
C ASN A 82 8.92 -19.07 -20.98
N GLU A 83 8.07 -19.17 -19.96
CA GLU A 83 7.80 -20.44 -19.28
C GLU A 83 6.59 -21.14 -19.92
N LEU A 84 5.46 -20.43 -20.02
CA LEU A 84 4.19 -21.01 -20.47
C LEU A 84 3.97 -20.92 -22.00
N LYS A 85 4.91 -20.34 -22.73
CA LYS A 85 4.93 -20.25 -24.20
C LYS A 85 3.67 -19.60 -24.81
N VAL A 86 3.04 -18.68 -24.09
CA VAL A 86 1.91 -17.89 -24.59
C VAL A 86 2.41 -16.83 -25.57
N ALA A 87 1.81 -16.78 -26.75
CA ALA A 87 2.15 -15.76 -27.75
C ALA A 87 1.92 -14.34 -27.21
N LYS A 88 2.90 -13.45 -27.38
CA LYS A 88 2.84 -12.04 -26.91
C LYS A 88 1.59 -11.29 -27.39
N SER A 89 1.08 -11.61 -28.58
CA SER A 89 -0.16 -11.03 -29.13
C SER A 89 -1.42 -11.38 -28.35
N ARG A 90 -1.39 -12.49 -27.59
CA ARG A 90 -2.48 -12.97 -26.72
C ARG A 90 -2.32 -12.52 -25.26
N ILE A 91 -1.44 -11.55 -24.99
CA ILE A 91 -1.23 -11.02 -23.65
C ILE A 91 -1.55 -9.53 -23.67
N LYS A 92 -2.53 -9.12 -22.86
CA LYS A 92 -2.91 -7.73 -22.67
C LYS A 92 -2.72 -7.38 -21.20
N ALA A 93 -2.03 -6.27 -20.93
CA ALA A 93 -2.07 -5.67 -19.62
C ALA A 93 -3.27 -4.73 -19.58
N VAL A 94 -4.08 -4.81 -18.52
CA VAL A 94 -5.09 -3.78 -18.33
C VAL A 94 -4.36 -2.46 -18.09
N PRO A 95 -4.71 -1.39 -18.83
CA PRO A 95 -4.14 -0.08 -18.61
C PRO A 95 -4.20 0.34 -17.12
N LYS A 96 -3.13 0.99 -16.63
CA LYS A 96 -3.06 1.48 -15.24
C LYS A 96 -4.23 2.39 -14.86
N ASN A 97 -4.94 3.00 -15.79
CA ASN A 97 -6.14 3.79 -15.50
C ASN A 97 -7.43 2.96 -15.33
N ILE A 98 -7.43 1.65 -15.60
CA ILE A 98 -8.54 0.72 -15.39
C ILE A 98 -8.30 -0.14 -14.13
N ILE A 99 -7.09 -0.69 -13.95
CA ILE A 99 -6.69 -1.31 -12.65
C ILE A 99 -6.46 -0.23 -11.60
N GLY A 100 -5.79 0.86 -11.97
CA GLY A 100 -5.65 2.06 -11.15
C GLY A 100 -6.79 3.06 -11.36
N LYS A 101 -8.03 2.56 -11.59
CA LYS A 101 -9.23 3.29 -11.16
C LYS A 101 -9.39 3.33 -9.64
N ALA A 102 -8.31 3.17 -8.88
CA ALA A 102 -8.02 4.13 -7.83
C ALA A 102 -7.56 5.49 -8.43
N ARG A 103 -8.36 6.10 -9.30
CA ARG A 103 -8.45 7.57 -9.28
C ARG A 103 -9.64 7.88 -8.38
N SER A 104 -9.48 7.67 -7.07
CA SER A 104 -10.34 8.26 -6.00
C SER A 104 -10.19 7.63 -4.61
N HIS A 105 -9.35 6.60 -4.38
CA HIS A 105 -8.91 6.38 -3.01
C HIS A 105 -7.85 7.43 -2.70
N ARG A 106 -8.36 8.63 -2.47
CA ARG A 106 -7.67 9.82 -2.02
C ARG A 106 -8.34 10.11 -0.69
N PRO A 107 -8.08 9.27 0.32
CA PRO A 107 -8.71 9.45 1.61
C PRO A 107 -8.52 10.89 2.09
N PHE A 108 -7.36 11.49 1.81
CA PHE A 108 -7.05 12.85 2.24
C PHE A 108 -7.73 13.98 1.43
N ASN A 109 -8.45 13.67 0.34
CA ASN A 109 -9.39 14.62 -0.25
C ASN A 109 -10.65 14.80 0.63
N ASP A 110 -10.95 13.82 1.48
CA ASP A 110 -12.01 13.92 2.46
C ASP A 110 -11.50 14.63 3.73
N LYS A 111 -12.21 15.67 4.14
CA LYS A 111 -11.79 16.52 5.26
C LYS A 111 -11.74 15.76 6.59
N ASN A 112 -12.72 14.93 6.88
CA ASN A 112 -12.75 14.19 8.14
C ASN A 112 -11.59 13.19 8.20
N THR A 113 -11.28 12.60 7.06
CA THR A 113 -10.20 11.62 6.94
C THR A 113 -8.83 12.28 7.09
N ILE A 114 -8.54 13.37 6.39
CA ILE A 114 -7.26 14.09 6.54
C ILE A 114 -7.12 14.69 7.93
N ASP A 115 -8.18 15.24 8.53
CA ASP A 115 -8.14 15.80 9.88
C ASP A 115 -7.90 14.71 10.93
N LEU A 116 -8.44 13.51 10.75
CA LEU A 116 -8.12 12.36 11.59
C LEU A 116 -6.65 11.95 11.42
N ALA A 117 -6.18 11.79 10.19
CA ALA A 117 -4.82 11.37 9.90
C ALA A 117 -3.78 12.34 10.50
N LYS A 118 -4.01 13.65 10.36
CA LYS A 118 -3.20 14.71 10.98
C LYS A 118 -3.16 14.65 12.49
N ARG A 119 -4.32 14.51 13.14
CA ARG A 119 -4.40 14.44 14.61
C ARG A 119 -3.70 13.17 15.12
N THR A 120 -3.85 12.06 14.41
CA THR A 120 -3.16 10.81 14.76
C THR A 120 -1.66 10.94 14.58
N LEU A 121 -1.18 11.55 13.49
CA LEU A 121 0.24 11.84 13.28
C LEU A 121 0.81 12.69 14.41
N LEU A 122 0.17 13.81 14.74
CA LEU A 122 0.63 14.69 15.82
C LEU A 122 0.62 14.00 17.19
N PHE A 123 -0.37 13.13 17.44
CA PHE A 123 -0.41 12.32 18.67
C PHE A 123 0.73 11.31 18.73
N ILE A 124 1.06 10.63 17.63
CA ILE A 124 2.22 9.71 17.56
C ILE A 124 3.52 10.47 17.81
N ILE A 125 3.67 11.65 17.21
CA ILE A 125 4.81 12.55 17.43
C ILE A 125 4.92 12.93 18.91
N ASP A 126 3.82 13.32 19.54
CA ASP A 126 3.80 13.64 20.98
C ASP A 126 4.26 12.45 21.84
N LEU A 127 3.86 11.24 21.48
CA LEU A 127 4.31 10.03 22.15
C LEU A 127 5.82 9.81 21.95
N PHE A 128 6.34 10.05 20.76
CA PHE A 128 7.77 9.90 20.47
C PHE A 128 8.61 10.94 21.20
N ASP A 129 8.22 12.21 21.13
CA ASP A 129 8.87 13.32 21.84
C ASP A 129 8.90 13.08 23.36
N ALA A 130 7.76 12.68 23.95
CA ALA A 130 7.66 12.43 25.39
C ALA A 130 8.47 11.22 25.87
N ASN A 131 8.94 10.38 24.95
CA ASN A 131 9.69 9.17 25.24
C ASN A 131 11.09 9.18 24.62
N ASP A 132 11.61 10.32 24.19
CA ASP A 132 12.96 10.45 23.60
C ASP A 132 13.20 9.48 22.41
N ILE A 133 12.17 9.27 21.59
CA ILE A 133 12.27 8.44 20.37
C ILE A 133 12.57 9.36 19.20
N THR A 134 13.73 9.15 18.56
CA THR A 134 14.06 9.89 17.35
C THR A 134 13.25 9.33 16.18
N TYR A 135 12.51 10.21 15.51
CA TYR A 135 11.69 9.88 14.35
C TYR A 135 11.96 10.88 13.22
N PHE A 136 11.49 10.54 12.03
CA PHE A 136 11.58 11.36 10.83
C PHE A 136 10.27 11.25 10.07
N ILE A 137 9.68 12.38 9.68
CA ILE A 137 8.65 12.37 8.65
C ILE A 137 9.33 12.02 7.32
N ASP A 138 8.77 11.08 6.57
CA ASP A 138 9.45 10.48 5.41
C ASP A 138 8.56 10.45 4.15
N TYR A 139 9.13 10.04 3.01
CA TYR A 139 8.46 9.81 1.72
C TYR A 139 7.44 10.89 1.28
N GLY A 140 6.22 10.48 0.93
CA GLY A 140 5.17 11.35 0.39
C GLY A 140 4.67 12.36 1.42
N THR A 141 4.68 11.95 2.69
CA THR A 141 4.31 12.81 3.82
C THR A 141 5.29 13.96 3.99
N LEU A 142 6.59 13.68 3.95
CA LEU A 142 7.65 14.70 3.98
C LEU A 142 7.53 15.66 2.80
N LEU A 143 7.39 15.11 1.59
CA LEU A 143 7.26 15.90 0.38
C LEU A 143 6.05 16.86 0.45
N GLY A 144 4.90 16.38 0.92
CA GLY A 144 3.71 17.19 1.11
C GLY A 144 3.96 18.34 2.08
N ILE A 145 4.46 18.02 3.27
CA ILE A 145 4.70 19.03 4.31
C ILE A 145 5.70 20.09 3.85
N VAL A 146 6.77 19.69 3.18
CA VAL A 146 7.79 20.63 2.68
C VAL A 146 7.27 21.48 1.51
N ARG A 147 6.65 20.85 0.52
CA ARG A 147 6.25 21.54 -0.73
C ARG A 147 4.98 22.36 -0.57
N ASP A 148 3.97 21.77 0.06
CA ASP A 148 2.60 22.30 0.10
C ASP A 148 2.21 22.78 1.51
N GLY A 149 3.08 22.57 2.51
CA GLY A 149 2.79 22.88 3.92
C GLY A 149 1.84 21.89 4.59
N ASP A 150 1.48 20.80 3.90
CA ASP A 150 0.42 19.88 4.31
C ASP A 150 0.53 18.49 3.67
N ILE A 151 -0.15 17.50 4.24
CA ILE A 151 -0.27 16.15 3.66
C ILE A 151 -0.88 16.26 2.25
N ILE A 152 -0.32 15.51 1.31
CA ILE A 152 -0.75 15.51 -0.09
C ILE A 152 -2.21 14.99 -0.17
N PRO A 153 -3.18 15.78 -0.69
CA PRO A 153 -4.59 15.38 -0.67
C PRO A 153 -4.91 14.13 -1.49
N TRP A 154 -4.04 13.78 -2.45
CA TRP A 154 -4.19 12.61 -3.29
C TRP A 154 -3.36 11.39 -2.87
N ASP A 155 -2.65 11.47 -1.74
CA ASP A 155 -2.05 10.31 -1.08
C ASP A 155 -3.08 9.49 -0.30
N ASP A 156 -2.67 8.30 0.12
CA ASP A 156 -3.46 7.37 0.91
C ASP A 156 -2.82 6.88 2.22
N ASP A 157 -1.60 7.32 2.53
CA ASP A 157 -0.83 6.92 3.71
C ASP A 157 -0.06 8.08 4.37
N ILE A 158 0.41 7.82 5.60
CA ILE A 158 1.34 8.69 6.32
C ILE A 158 2.59 7.89 6.64
N ASP A 159 3.75 8.43 6.30
CA ASP A 159 5.04 7.78 6.49
C ASP A 159 5.86 8.44 7.60
N ILE A 160 6.29 7.61 8.54
CA ILE A 160 7.24 7.95 9.59
C ILE A 160 8.35 6.90 9.58
N SER A 161 9.60 7.32 9.72
CA SER A 161 10.70 6.40 9.97
C SER A 161 11.35 6.67 11.33
N VAL A 162 11.89 5.62 11.94
CA VAL A 162 12.47 5.63 13.29
C VAL A 162 13.72 4.74 13.30
N TYR A 163 14.57 4.86 14.31
CA TYR A 163 15.68 3.91 14.43
C TYR A 163 15.18 2.51 14.79
N SER A 164 15.75 1.48 14.17
CA SER A 164 15.31 0.10 14.36
C SER A 164 15.37 -0.39 15.81
N HIS A 165 16.28 0.15 16.62
CA HIS A 165 16.41 -0.20 18.04
C HIS A 165 15.24 0.29 18.91
N ASP A 166 14.48 1.29 18.47
CA ASP A 166 13.33 1.82 19.21
C ASP A 166 12.01 1.08 18.89
N MET A 167 11.98 0.22 17.86
CA MET A 167 10.73 -0.39 17.39
C MET A 167 9.97 -1.17 18.48
N ASN A 168 10.67 -1.93 19.32
CA ASN A 168 10.02 -2.66 20.42
C ASN A 168 9.40 -1.73 21.46
N LYS A 169 10.09 -0.62 21.78
CA LYS A 169 9.59 0.41 22.68
C LYS A 169 8.37 1.10 22.09
N ILE A 170 8.39 1.37 20.78
CA ILE A 170 7.26 1.94 20.04
C ILE A 170 6.04 1.02 20.10
N ILE A 171 6.21 -0.30 19.89
CA ILE A 171 5.09 -1.25 19.99
C ILE A 171 4.42 -1.19 21.36
N SER A 172 5.20 -1.22 22.44
CA SER A 172 4.66 -1.07 23.79
C SER A 172 3.95 0.27 23.96
N LEU A 173 4.56 1.37 23.52
CA LEU A 173 3.98 2.71 23.63
C LEU A 173 2.65 2.86 22.89
N LEU A 174 2.57 2.39 21.65
CA LEU A 174 1.34 2.43 20.85
C LEU A 174 0.26 1.57 21.51
N THR A 175 0.62 0.38 21.98
CA THR A 175 -0.31 -0.54 22.67
C THR A 175 -0.87 0.08 23.95
N ASP A 176 0.01 0.62 24.81
CA ASP A 176 -0.37 1.21 26.11
C ASP A 176 -1.18 2.51 25.98
N ASN A 177 -1.13 3.17 24.82
CA ASN A 177 -1.85 4.41 24.56
C ASN A 177 -2.98 4.27 23.54
N THR A 178 -3.35 3.04 23.15
CA THR A 178 -4.45 2.70 22.23
C THR A 178 -5.72 3.50 22.54
N GLU A 179 -6.12 3.59 23.81
CA GLU A 179 -7.35 4.28 24.23
C GLU A 179 -7.28 5.82 24.13
N LYS A 180 -6.08 6.39 24.04
CA LYS A 180 -5.85 7.85 23.97
C LYS A 180 -5.74 8.37 22.55
N PHE A 181 -5.67 7.48 21.57
CA PHE A 181 -5.66 7.90 20.18
C PHE A 181 -6.92 8.72 19.86
N PRO A 182 -6.85 9.69 18.93
CA PRO A 182 -7.96 10.59 18.59
C PRO A 182 -9.06 9.89 17.75
N LEU A 183 -9.48 8.70 18.17
CA LEU A 183 -10.37 7.77 17.48
C LEU A 183 -11.78 7.80 18.05
N ASN A 184 -12.74 7.36 17.24
CA ASN A 184 -14.12 7.18 17.65
C ASN A 184 -14.34 5.70 18.03
N GLU A 185 -15.15 5.41 19.05
CA GLU A 185 -15.52 4.03 19.43
C GLU A 185 -16.11 3.22 18.26
N LYS A 186 -16.68 3.90 17.25
CA LYS A 186 -17.22 3.30 16.02
C LYS A 186 -16.18 3.09 14.92
N LEU A 187 -14.98 3.64 15.05
CA LEU A 187 -13.95 3.53 14.02
C LEU A 187 -13.10 2.29 14.28
N GLU A 188 -13.26 1.30 13.41
CA GLU A 188 -12.42 0.11 13.41
C GLU A 188 -11.04 0.43 12.80
N TRP A 189 -10.01 -0.06 13.46
CA TRP A 189 -8.63 0.02 13.00
C TRP A 189 -7.84 -1.18 13.53
N GLU A 190 -6.72 -1.49 12.89
CA GLU A 190 -5.82 -2.57 13.29
C GLU A 190 -4.36 -2.13 13.20
N GLY A 191 -3.52 -2.69 14.06
CA GLY A 191 -2.07 -2.52 14.02
C GLY A 191 -1.40 -3.82 13.59
N ASN A 192 -0.60 -3.78 12.53
CA ASN A 192 0.14 -4.92 12.01
C ASN A 192 1.64 -4.68 12.18
N ILE A 193 2.37 -5.69 12.67
CA ILE A 193 3.83 -5.64 12.79
C ILE A 193 4.42 -6.54 11.70
N SER A 194 5.31 -5.97 10.90
CA SER A 194 6.03 -6.67 9.83
C SER A 194 7.47 -6.96 10.25
N TYR A 195 7.97 -8.12 9.82
CA TYR A 195 9.34 -8.57 10.05
C TYR A 195 10.03 -8.88 8.73
N LYS A 196 11.33 -8.63 8.67
CA LYS A 196 12.21 -9.06 7.57
C LYS A 196 12.41 -10.58 7.64
N SER A 197 12.87 -11.18 6.54
CA SER A 197 13.15 -12.63 6.47
C SER A 197 14.20 -13.10 7.48
N ASN A 198 15.07 -12.21 7.94
CA ASN A 198 16.08 -12.48 8.97
C ASN A 198 15.55 -12.29 10.41
N GLY A 199 14.25 -12.03 10.59
CA GLY A 199 13.59 -11.86 11.89
C GLY A 199 13.71 -10.44 12.49
N LEU A 200 14.41 -9.52 11.83
CA LEU A 200 14.45 -8.12 12.29
C LEU A 200 13.11 -7.43 12.06
N LEU A 201 12.73 -6.58 13.00
CA LEU A 201 11.51 -5.79 12.91
C LEU A 201 11.61 -4.78 11.77
N ASN A 202 10.62 -4.79 10.89
CA ASN A 202 10.62 -4.03 9.65
C ASN A 202 9.77 -2.77 9.74
N SER A 203 8.50 -2.91 10.08
CA SER A 203 7.56 -1.80 10.18
C SER A 203 6.39 -2.11 11.10
N ILE A 204 5.70 -1.05 11.52
CA ILE A 204 4.39 -1.10 12.16
C ILE A 204 3.44 -0.34 11.25
N THR A 205 2.37 -0.99 10.82
CA THR A 205 1.34 -0.37 9.97
C THR A 205 0.04 -0.28 10.76
N MET A 206 -0.45 0.94 10.96
CA MET A 206 -1.78 1.19 11.51
C MET A 206 -2.76 1.39 10.36
N THR A 207 -3.74 0.50 10.24
CA THR A 207 -4.75 0.53 9.19
C THR A 207 -6.07 1.04 9.74
N PHE A 208 -6.57 2.16 9.20
CA PHE A 208 -7.87 2.71 9.57
C PHE A 208 -8.91 2.28 8.53
N ASN A 209 -10.00 1.65 8.95
CA ASN A 209 -11.03 1.16 8.02
C ASN A 209 -11.98 2.28 7.59
N SER A 210 -12.58 2.12 6.41
CA SER A 210 -13.61 3.06 5.95
C SER A 210 -14.85 2.98 6.85
N ASN A 211 -15.37 4.11 7.28
CA ASN A 211 -16.62 4.23 8.04
C ASN A 211 -17.49 5.34 7.42
N ASN A 212 -18.59 4.94 6.78
CA ASN A 212 -19.49 5.87 6.08
C ASN A 212 -20.22 6.84 7.02
N ASP A 213 -20.57 6.39 8.23
CA ASP A 213 -21.31 7.21 9.21
C ASP A 213 -20.45 8.36 9.75
N LEU A 214 -19.15 8.10 9.89
CA LEU A 214 -18.16 9.09 10.32
C LEU A 214 -17.59 9.91 9.14
N GLY A 215 -17.89 9.53 7.91
CA GLY A 215 -17.26 10.08 6.71
C GLY A 215 -15.76 9.79 6.65
N ILE A 216 -15.30 8.67 7.22
CA ILE A 216 -13.89 8.27 7.20
C ILE A 216 -13.64 7.32 6.03
N LYS A 217 -12.64 7.62 5.22
CA LYS A 217 -12.11 6.70 4.20
C LYS A 217 -10.92 5.95 4.78
N HIS A 218 -10.66 4.77 4.21
CA HIS A 218 -9.51 3.97 4.59
C HIS A 218 -8.19 4.71 4.34
N PHE A 219 -7.22 4.58 5.23
CA PHE A 219 -5.86 5.09 5.08
C PHE A 219 -4.94 4.33 6.05
N THR A 220 -3.62 4.43 5.83
CA THR A 220 -2.63 3.85 6.74
C THR A 220 -1.71 4.90 7.36
N ILE A 221 -1.11 4.54 8.49
CA ILE A 221 0.07 5.22 9.03
C ILE A 221 1.15 4.16 9.19
N ASP A 222 2.28 4.36 8.53
CA ASP A 222 3.39 3.42 8.44
C ASP A 222 4.58 3.96 9.22
N ILE A 223 5.05 3.18 10.20
CA ILE A 223 6.25 3.46 10.99
C ILE A 223 7.32 2.45 10.56
N SER A 224 8.28 2.91 9.77
CA SER A 224 9.36 2.08 9.21
C SER A 224 10.64 2.13 10.03
N ALA A 225 11.28 0.98 10.20
CA ALA A 225 12.56 0.87 10.87
C ALA A 225 13.72 1.23 9.93
N ASN A 226 14.54 2.20 10.32
CA ASN A 226 15.83 2.51 9.71
C ASN A 226 16.88 1.54 10.24
N HIS A 227 17.44 0.71 9.34
CA HIS A 227 18.58 -0.17 9.60
C HIS A 227 19.83 0.38 8.95
N PHE A 228 20.93 0.48 9.68
CA PHE A 228 22.15 1.10 9.17
C PHE A 228 23.20 0.04 8.82
N GLU A 229 23.65 0.05 7.58
CA GLU A 229 24.67 -0.87 7.07
C GLU A 229 25.44 -0.20 5.92
N ASP A 230 26.76 -0.36 5.87
CA ASP A 230 27.63 0.11 4.78
C ASP A 230 27.44 1.58 4.35
N GLY A 231 27.11 2.48 5.28
CA GLY A 231 26.91 3.90 4.99
C GLY A 231 25.50 4.25 4.50
N PHE A 232 24.55 3.33 4.54
CA PHE A 232 23.17 3.53 4.12
C PHE A 232 22.19 3.23 5.24
N ALA A 233 21.09 3.98 5.27
CA ALA A 233 19.88 3.65 6.00
C ALA A 233 18.95 2.86 5.08
N TYR A 234 18.67 1.61 5.45
CA TYR A 234 17.77 0.71 4.75
C TYR A 234 16.41 0.66 5.46
N GLN A 235 15.37 0.95 4.69
CA GLN A 235 13.98 0.85 5.10
C GLN A 235 13.28 -0.30 4.36
N SER A 236 11.98 -0.46 4.57
CA SER A 236 11.17 -1.57 4.01
C SER A 236 11.25 -1.68 2.48
N VAL A 237 11.26 -0.54 1.78
CA VAL A 237 11.13 -0.48 0.31
C VAL A 237 12.19 0.38 -0.38
N SER A 238 13.07 1.02 0.39
CA SER A 238 14.08 1.94 -0.13
C SER A 238 15.33 1.98 0.75
N TYR A 239 16.34 2.70 0.28
CA TYR A 239 17.51 3.05 1.06
C TYR A 239 17.97 4.46 0.69
N ALA A 240 18.65 5.13 1.62
CA ALA A 240 19.32 6.41 1.37
C ALA A 240 20.63 6.50 2.16
N PRO A 241 21.55 7.42 1.83
CA PRO A 241 22.75 7.67 2.63
C PRO A 241 22.41 7.88 4.11
N GLU A 242 23.09 7.15 5.00
CA GLU A 242 22.79 7.20 6.44
C GLU A 242 22.98 8.59 7.06
N ARG A 243 23.79 9.45 6.42
CA ARG A 243 24.05 10.82 6.88
C ARG A 243 22.77 11.64 7.07
N PHE A 244 21.74 11.40 6.26
CA PHE A 244 20.46 12.10 6.36
C PHE A 244 19.70 11.74 7.64
N PHE A 245 19.96 10.56 8.20
CA PHE A 245 19.31 10.04 9.40
C PHE A 245 20.21 10.06 10.62
N LYS A 246 21.47 10.52 10.52
CA LYS A 246 22.38 10.65 11.68
C LYS A 246 22.16 11.92 12.49
N SER A 247 21.45 12.88 11.92
CA SER A 247 21.05 14.12 12.56
C SER A 247 19.64 14.48 12.14
N VAL A 248 18.95 15.22 13.00
CA VAL A 248 17.58 15.67 12.76
C VAL A 248 17.59 17.12 12.31
N GLN A 249 16.83 17.43 11.26
CA GLN A 249 16.41 18.79 10.95
C GLN A 249 14.96 18.95 11.39
N HIS A 250 14.56 20.16 11.77
CA HIS A 250 13.20 20.43 12.23
C HIS A 250 12.52 21.41 11.30
N ILE A 251 11.27 21.15 10.96
CA ILE A 251 10.41 22.06 10.21
C ILE A 251 9.11 22.33 10.96
N ASN A 252 8.53 23.51 10.76
CA ASN A 252 7.26 23.84 11.40
C ASN A 252 6.09 23.26 10.59
N TYR A 253 5.32 22.37 11.20
CA TYR A 253 4.10 21.81 10.66
C TYR A 253 2.97 21.93 11.68
N MET A 254 1.86 22.57 11.30
CA MET A 254 0.69 22.80 12.18
C MET A 254 1.03 23.43 13.55
N GLY A 255 2.04 24.31 13.60
CA GLY A 255 2.49 24.97 14.83
C GLY A 255 3.38 24.11 15.73
N ARG A 256 3.87 22.98 15.21
CA ARG A 256 4.79 22.06 15.88
C ARG A 256 6.09 21.96 15.08
N MET A 257 7.22 21.92 15.78
CA MET A 257 8.47 21.53 15.16
C MET A 257 8.48 20.02 15.03
N VAL A 258 8.48 19.52 13.80
CA VAL A 258 8.54 18.08 13.51
C VAL A 258 9.91 17.71 12.96
N SER A 259 10.38 16.53 13.36
CA SER A 259 11.66 15.96 12.92
C SER A 259 11.58 15.44 11.49
N VAL A 260 12.55 15.82 10.67
CA VAL A 260 12.75 15.38 9.28
C VAL A 260 14.21 15.00 9.07
N PRO A 261 14.53 14.21 8.03
CA PRO A 261 15.93 13.91 7.71
C PRO A 261 16.73 15.20 7.53
N TYR A 262 17.99 15.19 7.96
CA TYR A 262 18.90 16.30 7.71
C TYR A 262 19.07 16.51 6.20
N ASP A 263 19.11 17.75 5.73
CA ASP A 263 19.29 18.08 4.32
C ASP A 263 18.23 17.41 3.42
N TYR A 264 16.99 17.35 3.91
CA TYR A 264 15.85 16.69 3.23
C TYR A 264 15.52 17.23 1.83
N GLU A 265 16.16 18.32 1.40
CA GLU A 265 15.96 18.94 0.08
C GLU A 265 16.88 18.34 -1.00
N GLU A 266 17.91 17.58 -0.63
CA GLU A 266 18.86 16.91 -1.53
C GLU A 266 18.33 15.58 -2.11
#